data_AF-A0A5B0VQ72-F1
#
_entry.id   AF-A0A5B0VQ72-F1
#
_cell.length_a   1.000
_cell.length_b   1.000
_cell.length_c   1.000
_cell.angle_alpha   90.00
_cell.angle_beta   90.00
_cell.angle_gamma   90.00
#
_symmetry.space_group_name_H-M   'P 1'
#
loop_
_entity.id
_entity.type
_entity.pdbx_description
1 polymer ?
#
loop_
_entity_poly.entity_id
_entity_poly.type
_entity_poly.pdbx_seq_one_letter_code
_entity_poly.pdbx_strand_id
1 'polypeptide(L)'
;MSLQDELKKLSEKIKQYRDEARVQLHLAQEDVKDEWDDLEQDWDRFRTKLEQVLHDAEDASQEARQTAHKLGEDLKSGYENIRKKLQ
;
A
#
# COMPACT_ATOMS: atom_id res chain seq x y z
N MET A 1 -10.55 8.11 -16.54
CA MET A 1 -10.72 7.33 -15.31
C MET A 1 -10.80 8.33 -14.16
N SER A 2 -11.67 8.13 -13.17
CA SER A 2 -11.66 8.99 -11.99
C SER A 2 -10.42 8.66 -11.15
N LEU A 3 -9.88 9.64 -10.44
CA LEU A 3 -8.74 9.43 -9.55
C LEU A 3 -9.09 8.41 -8.44
N GLN A 4 -10.37 8.31 -8.07
CA GLN A 4 -10.88 7.25 -7.19
C GLN A 4 -10.68 5.84 -7.79
N ASP A 5 -10.88 5.66 -9.09
CA ASP A 5 -10.65 4.37 -9.76
C ASP A 5 -9.16 4.01 -9.77
N GLU A 6 -8.29 4.99 -9.99
CA GLU A 6 -6.83 4.80 -9.96
C GLU A 6 -6.37 4.40 -8.56
N LEU A 7 -6.85 5.10 -7.55
CA LEU A 7 -6.61 4.82 -6.14
C LEU A 7 -7.14 3.44 -5.71
N LYS A 8 -8.35 3.05 -6.14
CA LYS A 8 -8.88 1.70 -5.93
C LYS A 8 -8.01 0.63 -6.58
N LYS A 9 -7.61 0.81 -7.85
CA LYS A 9 -6.73 -0.13 -8.55
C LYS A 9 -5.37 -0.26 -7.88
N LEU A 10 -4.82 0.87 -7.41
CA LEU A 10 -3.56 0.90 -6.69
C LEU A 10 -3.66 0.12 -5.38
N SER A 11 -4.73 0.35 -4.60
CA SER A 11 -5.03 -0.40 -3.37
C SER A 11 -5.11 -1.90 -3.62
N GLU A 12 -5.87 -2.34 -4.63
CA GLU A 12 -5.98 -3.75 -4.98
C GLU A 12 -4.63 -4.36 -5.36
N LYS A 13 -3.79 -3.65 -6.14
CA LYS A 13 -2.44 -4.11 -6.46
C LYS A 13 -1.55 -4.26 -5.24
N ILE A 14 -1.52 -3.25 -4.37
CA ILE A 14 -0.71 -3.29 -3.15
C ILE A 14 -1.17 -4.43 -2.26
N LYS A 15 -2.49 -4.64 -2.13
CA LYS A 15 -3.07 -5.75 -1.38
C LYS A 15 -2.64 -7.11 -1.95
N GLN A 16 -2.64 -7.26 -3.28
CA GLN A 16 -2.15 -8.45 -3.94
C GLN A 16 -0.65 -8.68 -3.65
N TYR A 17 0.19 -7.66 -3.76
CA TYR A 17 1.61 -7.76 -3.43
C TYR A 17 1.84 -8.08 -1.95
N ARG A 18 1.02 -7.51 -1.05
CA ARG A 18 1.03 -7.83 0.38
C ARG A 18 0.69 -9.30 0.59
N ASP A 19 -0.38 -9.83 0.00
CA ASP A 19 -0.72 -11.25 0.17
C ASP A 19 0.39 -12.17 -0.37
N GLU A 20 0.98 -11.87 -1.53
CA GLU A 20 2.13 -12.61 -2.06
C GLU A 20 3.34 -12.54 -1.11
N ALA A 21 3.72 -11.34 -0.69
CA ALA A 21 4.86 -11.12 0.18
C ALA A 21 4.64 -11.72 1.57
N ARG A 22 3.42 -11.72 2.11
CA ARG A 22 3.06 -12.38 3.38
C ARG A 22 3.28 -13.89 3.32
N VAL A 23 2.91 -14.53 2.21
CA VAL A 23 3.13 -15.96 2.01
C VAL A 23 4.63 -16.26 1.98
N GLN A 24 5.41 -15.43 1.28
CA GLN A 24 6.88 -15.56 1.22
C GLN A 24 7.55 -15.25 2.57
N LEU A 25 7.06 -14.25 3.30
CA LEU A 25 7.54 -13.87 4.64
C LEU A 25 7.30 -14.99 5.65
N HIS A 26 6.19 -15.73 5.51
CA HIS A 26 5.95 -16.90 6.36
C HIS A 26 6.96 -18.03 6.10
N LEU A 27 7.61 -18.03 4.93
CA LEU A 27 8.64 -19.00 4.55
C LEU A 27 10.06 -18.49 4.88
N ALA A 28 10.26 -17.18 4.95
CA ALA A 28 11.55 -16.56 5.20
C ALA A 28 11.71 -16.07 6.65
N GLN A 29 12.96 -16.00 7.10
CA GLN A 29 13.33 -15.72 8.48
C GLN A 29 13.01 -14.28 8.93
N GLU A 30 13.10 -14.07 10.25
CA GLU A 30 12.78 -12.86 11.02
C GLU A 30 13.38 -11.55 10.49
N ASP A 31 14.48 -11.57 9.72
CA ASP A 31 15.11 -10.37 9.15
C ASP A 31 14.19 -9.47 8.31
N VAL A 32 13.20 -10.06 7.62
CA VAL A 32 12.29 -9.29 6.76
C VAL A 32 11.02 -8.87 7.51
N LYS A 33 10.86 -9.37 8.75
CA LYS A 33 9.66 -9.18 9.56
C LYS A 33 9.54 -7.77 10.13
N ASP A 34 10.65 -7.17 10.56
CA ASP A 34 10.67 -5.76 11.00
C ASP A 34 10.29 -4.83 9.84
N GLU A 35 10.92 -5.02 8.67
CA GLU A 35 10.66 -4.24 7.47
C GLU A 35 9.22 -4.43 6.95
N TRP A 36 8.66 -5.63 7.16
CA TRP A 36 7.26 -5.94 6.88
C TRP A 36 6.30 -5.21 7.82
N ASP A 37 6.58 -5.19 9.13
CA ASP A 37 5.75 -4.54 10.14
C ASP A 37 5.65 -3.02 9.88
N ASP A 38 6.77 -2.40 9.52
CA ASP A 38 6.81 -0.99 9.08
C ASP A 38 5.90 -0.76 7.86
N LEU A 39 5.97 -1.63 6.84
CA LEU A 39 5.11 -1.53 5.67
C LEU A 39 3.63 -1.79 5.98
N GLU A 40 3.30 -2.64 6.94
CA GLU A 40 1.92 -2.83 7.39
C GLU A 40 1.38 -1.57 8.08
N GLN A 41 2.19 -0.84 8.85
CA GLN A 41 1.77 0.44 9.41
C GLN A 41 1.49 1.48 8.32
N ASP A 42 2.36 1.60 7.32
CA ASP A 42 2.12 2.50 6.19
C ASP A 42 0.89 2.06 5.38
N TRP A 43 0.65 0.76 5.24
CA TRP A 43 -0.53 0.22 4.56
C TRP A 43 -1.82 0.63 5.26
N ASP A 44 -1.88 0.57 6.59
CA ASP A 44 -3.06 1.00 7.34
C ASP A 44 -3.30 2.51 7.23
N ARG A 45 -2.22 3.31 7.27
CA ARG A 45 -2.28 4.75 7.02
C ARG A 45 -2.77 5.09 5.61
N PHE A 46 -2.25 4.38 4.61
CA PHE A 46 -2.69 4.52 3.22
C PHE A 46 -4.16 4.17 3.09
N ARG A 47 -4.61 3.04 3.65
CA ARG A 47 -6.02 2.62 3.62
C ARG A 47 -6.93 3.67 4.26
N THR A 48 -6.56 4.19 5.42
CA THR A 48 -7.35 5.23 6.11
C THR A 48 -7.47 6.49 5.24
N LYS A 49 -6.35 6.98 4.67
CA LYS A 49 -6.37 8.13 3.75
C LYS A 49 -7.12 7.84 2.47
N LEU A 50 -7.00 6.63 1.95
CA LEU A 50 -7.69 6.17 0.75
C LEU A 50 -9.20 6.18 1.00
N GLU A 51 -9.66 5.63 2.12
CA GLU A 51 -11.08 5.63 2.51
C GLU A 51 -11.60 7.06 2.67
N GLN A 52 -10.84 7.95 3.31
CA GLN A 52 -11.19 9.38 3.39
C GLN A 52 -11.31 10.02 2.00
N VAL A 53 -10.33 9.79 1.14
CA VAL A 53 -10.34 10.33 -0.24
C VAL A 53 -11.43 9.71 -1.10
N LEU A 54 -11.82 8.45 -0.85
CA LEU A 54 -12.89 7.76 -1.58
C LEU A 54 -14.28 8.17 -1.09
N HIS A 55 -14.45 8.34 0.22
CA HIS A 55 -15.71 8.68 0.88
C HIS A 55 -16.06 10.16 0.70
N ASP A 56 -15.09 11.04 1.01
CA ASP A 56 -15.23 12.49 0.85
C ASP A 56 -14.72 12.96 -0.50
N ALA A 57 -14.74 12.11 -1.54
CA ALA A 57 -14.06 12.39 -2.79
C ALA A 57 -14.45 13.71 -3.46
N GLU A 58 -15.64 14.24 -3.22
CA GLU A 58 -16.05 15.57 -3.72
C GLU A 58 -15.36 16.72 -2.96
N ASP A 59 -15.15 16.59 -1.66
CA ASP A 59 -14.50 17.57 -0.77
C ASP A 59 -13.00 17.31 -0.54
N ALA A 60 -12.51 16.13 -0.91
CA ALA A 60 -11.13 15.72 -0.72
C ALA A 60 -10.23 16.64 -1.54
N SER A 61 -9.38 17.38 -0.84
CA SER A 61 -8.41 18.27 -1.45
C SER A 61 -7.50 17.52 -2.42
N GLN A 62 -7.03 18.20 -3.47
CA GLN A 62 -6.03 17.63 -4.38
C GLN A 62 -4.80 17.11 -3.63
N GLU A 63 -4.44 17.75 -2.52
CA GLU A 63 -3.35 17.34 -1.64
C GLU A 63 -3.62 15.98 -0.98
N ALA A 64 -4.83 15.73 -0.47
CA ALA A 64 -5.19 14.44 0.11
C ALA A 64 -5.11 13.32 -0.93
N ARG A 65 -5.60 13.60 -2.15
CA ARG A 65 -5.53 12.69 -3.30
C ARG A 65 -4.09 12.36 -3.70
N GLN A 66 -3.24 13.38 -3.84
CA GLN A 66 -1.82 13.17 -4.13
C GLN A 66 -1.10 12.41 -3.02
N THR A 67 -1.44 12.70 -1.76
CA THR A 67 -0.86 12.03 -0.61
C THR A 67 -1.20 10.54 -0.61
N ALA A 68 -2.46 10.18 -0.85
CA ALA A 68 -2.88 8.79 -0.98
C ALA A 68 -2.14 8.10 -2.14
N HIS A 69 -2.09 8.73 -3.32
CA HIS A 69 -1.37 8.15 -4.47
C HIS A 69 0.11 7.92 -4.17
N LYS A 70 0.78 8.90 -3.55
CA LYS A 70 2.20 8.81 -3.22
C LYS A 70 2.48 7.70 -2.20
N LEU A 71 1.69 7.63 -1.11
CA LEU A 71 1.76 6.54 -0.13
C LEU A 71 1.57 5.18 -0.78
N GLY A 72 0.62 5.05 -1.72
CA GLY A 72 0.39 3.80 -2.42
C GLY A 72 1.57 3.37 -3.30
N GLU A 73 2.20 4.30 -4.01
CA GLU A 73 3.39 4.02 -4.81
C GLU A 73 4.62 3.66 -3.93
N ASP A 74 4.79 4.33 -2.79
CA ASP A 74 5.83 4.00 -1.81
C ASP A 74 5.62 2.58 -1.25
N LEU A 75 4.39 2.24 -0.85
CA LEU A 75 4.03 0.91 -0.36
C LEU A 75 4.26 -0.18 -1.40
N LYS A 76 3.82 0.06 -2.63
CA LYS A 76 4.04 -0.87 -3.75
C LYS A 76 5.53 -1.15 -3.95
N SER A 77 6.36 -0.11 -3.92
CA SER A 77 7.81 -0.24 -4.04
C SER A 77 8.42 -0.99 -2.84
N GLY A 78 7.92 -0.73 -1.63
CA GLY A 78 8.31 -1.44 -0.42
C GLY A 78 8.02 -2.94 -0.47
N TYR A 79 6.77 -3.31 -0.81
CA TYR A 79 6.40 -4.72 -0.98
C TYR A 79 7.15 -5.42 -2.12
N GLU A 80 7.43 -4.70 -3.21
CA GLU A 80 8.27 -5.24 -4.29
C GLU A 80 9.71 -5.51 -3.82
N ASN A 81 10.29 -4.63 -3.02
CA ASN A 81 11.61 -4.84 -2.42
C ASN A 81 11.62 -6.02 -1.44
N ILE A 82 10.62 -6.13 -0.56
CA ILE A 82 10.46 -7.30 0.31
C ILE A 82 10.39 -8.56 -0.53
N ARG A 83 9.53 -8.61 -1.55
CA ARG A 83 9.44 -9.76 -2.44
C ARG A 83 10.78 -10.10 -3.09
N LYS A 84 11.57 -9.12 -3.53
CA LYS A 84 12.91 -9.32 -4.10
C LYS A 84 13.93 -9.85 -3.08
N LYS A 85 13.83 -9.44 -1.81
CA LYS A 85 14.68 -9.97 -0.74
C LYS A 85 14.33 -11.42 -0.36
N LEU A 86 13.07 -11.81 -0.59
CA LEU A 86 12.54 -13.14 -0.30
C LEU A 86 12.70 -14.15 -1.46
N GLN A 87 13.09 -13.69 -2.65
CA GLN A 87 13.29 -14.50 -3.86
C GLN A 87 14.75 -14.96 -4.01
#